data_AF-A0A534WF58-F1
#
_entry.id   AF-A0A534WF58-F1
#
_cell.length_a   1.000
_cell.length_b   1.000
_cell.length_c   1.000
_cell.angle_alpha   90.00
_cell.angle_beta   90.00
_cell.angle_gamma   90.00
#
_symmetry.space_group_name_H-M   'P 1'
#
loop_
_entity.id
_entity.type
_entity.pdbx_description
1 polymer ?
#
loop_
_entity_poly.entity_id
_entity_poly.type
_entity_poly.pdbx_seq_one_letter_code
_entity_poly.pdbx_strand_id
1 'polypeptide(L)'
;MILIAALVAAAPLAGAQLQHEAEEHARAEANELLRTLCPEQCAVLSVSARVEEEDAGGERTPGFETPGARTVPVLRSVSANVLVDQRLPAAFRSRVRALIAQKLSGAGVPATVQVSQVGFPPRNPPPYVDPQPPKAPEKPPEPEQKPQLAAATPASSRIVDKLIESAPALAIAIMVGTVLLVLGGLFFFAARRPQDGWYGDLAPEVTPPAGEAPREAFPAQRARKLEKELADHRPLRNQVVREALVKGEHAAVARWVRELGEFLLDDLRGDSALAPALKAVAAEIAKPLDGAARAAALQDLEGRALAARLSRASDADPFDFLEGVRAEPFVTAWRALSPGAQEVALRLAPAHLRAACLKEISPAQRQEIAVAWARKPEVSSGYAHAAADELRARLDDTHAGHAESDRALSDLLDSLSREEQDSLLEKLRREGDGRAFSGLFTESSLAWAPPELLSAVALAVSPAHLVAYLAGADEALRTHVLKGCPPRLRADVEEELSMRSGSPREAFVLARRQVLGKLREEAERMGLQPVDARAWRPRVVSAP
;
A
#
# COMPACT_ATOMS: atom_id res chain seq x y z
N MET A 1 29.25 17.27 -37.50
CA MET A 1 27.87 17.02 -37.99
C MET A 1 27.42 15.67 -37.44
N ILE A 2 26.43 15.67 -36.54
CA ILE A 2 25.58 14.57 -35.99
C ILE A 2 25.25 15.01 -34.55
N LEU A 3 24.45 16.07 -34.42
CA LEU A 3 23.84 16.50 -33.15
C LEU A 3 22.76 17.57 -33.40
N ILE A 4 21.96 17.39 -34.46
CA ILE A 4 20.79 18.26 -34.75
C ILE A 4 19.54 17.42 -35.09
N ALA A 5 19.66 16.11 -35.34
CA ALA A 5 18.52 15.28 -35.73
C ALA A 5 17.60 14.83 -34.56
N ALA A 6 17.99 15.01 -33.30
CA ALA A 6 17.22 14.49 -32.15
C ALA A 6 16.10 15.42 -31.66
N LEU A 7 16.10 16.70 -32.05
CA LEU A 7 15.13 17.69 -31.55
C LEU A 7 13.89 17.88 -32.44
N VAL A 8 13.90 17.35 -33.67
CA VAL A 8 12.73 17.40 -34.58
C VAL A 8 11.79 16.19 -34.39
N ALA A 9 12.23 15.14 -33.70
CA ALA A 9 11.43 13.93 -33.47
C ALA A 9 10.49 13.99 -32.24
N ALA A 10 10.63 15.00 -31.37
CA ALA A 10 9.91 15.06 -30.09
C ALA A 10 8.53 15.75 -30.14
N ALA A 11 8.30 16.63 -31.14
CA ALA A 11 7.01 17.31 -31.30
C ALA A 11 5.82 16.37 -31.59
N PRO A 12 5.91 15.37 -32.50
CA PRO A 12 4.78 14.48 -32.75
C PRO A 12 4.46 13.54 -31.56
N LEU A 13 5.45 13.26 -30.71
CA LEU A 13 5.28 12.43 -29.51
C LEU A 13 4.53 13.19 -28.40
N ALA A 14 4.78 14.49 -28.24
CA ALA A 14 4.13 15.33 -27.22
C ALA A 14 2.63 15.54 -27.53
N GLY A 15 2.27 15.76 -28.81
CA GLY A 15 0.87 15.88 -29.23
C GLY A 15 0.09 14.57 -29.06
N ALA A 16 0.70 13.44 -29.40
CA ALA A 16 0.09 12.12 -29.22
C ALA A 16 -0.13 11.76 -27.73
N GLN A 17 0.81 12.14 -26.86
CA GLN A 17 0.67 11.96 -25.40
C GLN A 17 -0.46 12.81 -24.83
N LEU A 18 -0.54 14.10 -25.19
CA LEU A 18 -1.62 14.99 -24.77
C LEU A 18 -2.99 14.53 -25.30
N GLN A 19 -3.05 14.04 -26.53
CA GLN A 19 -4.28 13.48 -27.08
C GLN A 19 -4.73 12.23 -26.30
N HIS A 20 -3.80 11.32 -26.01
CA HIS A 20 -4.12 10.08 -25.29
C HIS A 20 -4.57 10.36 -23.85
N GLU A 21 -3.89 11.25 -23.14
CA GLU A 21 -4.24 11.65 -21.78
C GLU A 21 -5.61 12.34 -21.73
N ALA A 22 -5.90 13.21 -22.70
CA ALA A 22 -7.22 13.85 -22.83
C ALA A 22 -8.34 12.84 -23.16
N GLU A 23 -8.06 11.83 -24.00
CA GLU A 23 -9.02 10.77 -24.33
C GLU A 23 -9.30 9.85 -23.13
N GLU A 24 -8.27 9.45 -22.38
CA GLU A 24 -8.43 8.62 -21.18
C GLU A 24 -9.20 9.36 -20.08
N HIS A 25 -8.86 10.63 -19.84
CA HIS A 25 -9.54 11.45 -18.85
C HIS A 25 -11.01 11.68 -19.21
N ALA A 26 -11.30 12.07 -20.45
CA ALA A 26 -12.67 12.25 -20.93
C ALA A 26 -13.48 10.93 -20.91
N ARG A 27 -12.84 9.78 -21.17
CA ARG A 27 -13.48 8.47 -21.09
C ARG A 27 -13.79 8.07 -19.64
N ALA A 28 -12.90 8.38 -18.69
CA ALA A 28 -13.12 8.13 -17.27
C ALA A 28 -14.32 8.92 -16.74
N GLU A 29 -14.36 10.24 -17.00
CA GLU A 29 -15.46 11.10 -16.57
C GLU A 29 -16.81 10.69 -17.18
N ALA A 30 -16.84 10.38 -18.48
CA ALA A 30 -18.05 9.92 -19.15
C ALA A 30 -18.55 8.58 -18.57
N ASN A 31 -17.65 7.64 -18.29
CA ASN A 31 -18.02 6.35 -17.69
C ASN A 31 -18.52 6.50 -16.25
N GLU A 32 -17.93 7.37 -15.45
CA GLU A 32 -18.37 7.65 -14.09
C GLU A 32 -19.78 8.24 -14.07
N LEU A 33 -20.06 9.19 -14.96
CA LEU A 33 -21.38 9.80 -15.09
C LEU A 33 -22.43 8.78 -15.58
N LEU A 34 -22.08 7.90 -16.52
CA LEU A 34 -23.00 6.88 -17.01
C LEU A 34 -23.27 5.78 -15.97
N ARG A 35 -22.27 5.41 -15.16
CA ARG A 35 -22.44 4.48 -14.03
C ARG A 35 -23.41 5.01 -12.98
N THR A 36 -23.40 6.32 -12.74
CA THR A 36 -24.29 6.97 -11.76
C THR A 36 -25.69 7.21 -12.30
N LEU A 37 -25.83 7.55 -13.59
CA LEU A 37 -27.13 7.91 -14.18
C LEU A 37 -27.90 6.72 -14.79
N CYS A 38 -27.21 5.79 -15.44
CA CYS A 38 -27.83 4.65 -16.14
C CYS A 38 -26.94 3.40 -16.10
N PRO A 39 -26.81 2.75 -14.93
CA PRO A 39 -26.03 1.53 -14.79
C PRO A 39 -26.57 0.45 -15.73
N GLU A 40 -25.69 -0.15 -16.55
CA GLU A 40 -25.98 -1.27 -17.47
C GLU A 40 -26.92 -0.93 -18.66
N GLN A 41 -27.36 0.33 -18.81
CA GLN A 41 -28.26 0.80 -19.89
C GLN A 41 -27.64 1.89 -20.78
N CYS A 42 -26.38 2.25 -20.49
CA CYS A 42 -25.59 3.19 -21.25
C CYS A 42 -24.13 2.71 -21.34
N ALA A 43 -23.47 2.91 -22.47
CA ALA A 43 -22.06 2.59 -22.66
C ALA A 43 -21.35 3.62 -23.55
N VAL A 44 -20.10 3.95 -23.25
CA VAL A 44 -19.27 4.79 -24.12
C VAL A 44 -18.69 3.93 -25.24
N LEU A 45 -18.99 4.29 -26.50
CA LEU A 45 -18.49 3.58 -27.69
C LEU A 45 -17.08 4.05 -28.06
N SER A 46 -16.89 5.37 -28.16
CA SER A 46 -15.62 5.99 -28.53
C SER A 46 -15.53 7.42 -28.02
N VAL A 47 -14.34 7.84 -27.62
CA VAL A 47 -14.00 9.23 -27.30
C VAL A 47 -12.79 9.59 -28.15
N SER A 48 -12.82 10.76 -28.77
CA SER A 48 -11.70 11.25 -29.59
C SER A 48 -11.42 12.71 -29.26
N ALA A 49 -10.15 13.03 -29.02
CA ALA A 49 -9.68 14.39 -28.78
C ALA A 49 -9.00 14.93 -30.04
N ARG A 50 -9.26 16.19 -30.40
CA ARG A 50 -8.54 16.89 -31.48
C ARG A 50 -7.52 17.85 -30.88
N VAL A 51 -6.26 17.63 -31.21
CA VAL A 51 -5.12 18.47 -30.83
C VAL A 51 -4.58 19.14 -32.09
N GLU A 52 -4.43 20.46 -32.07
CA GLU A 52 -3.84 21.24 -33.16
C GLU A 52 -2.59 21.97 -32.65
N GLU A 53 -1.64 22.21 -33.54
CA GLU A 53 -0.42 22.95 -33.23
C GLU A 53 -0.67 24.46 -33.41
N GLU A 54 -0.45 25.25 -32.36
CA GLU A 54 -0.63 26.70 -32.38
C GLU A 54 0.71 27.41 -32.13
N ASP A 55 0.97 28.50 -32.87
CA ASP A 55 2.22 29.26 -32.75
C ASP A 55 2.29 29.95 -31.37
N ALA A 56 3.33 29.64 -30.57
CA ALA A 56 3.57 30.36 -29.33
C ALA A 56 4.01 31.80 -29.64
N GLY A 57 3.05 32.72 -29.58
CA GLY A 57 3.24 34.14 -29.86
C GLY A 57 4.33 34.76 -28.98
N GLY A 58 5.53 34.90 -29.54
CA GLY A 58 6.62 35.71 -29.01
C GLY A 58 6.98 36.81 -30.01
N GLU A 59 7.18 38.02 -29.50
CA GLU A 59 7.55 39.21 -30.27
C GLU A 59 8.82 38.93 -31.11
N ARG A 60 8.68 38.95 -32.44
CA ARG A 60 9.76 38.64 -33.38
C ARG A 60 10.82 39.74 -33.32
N THR A 61 11.92 39.49 -32.61
CA THR A 61 13.11 40.33 -32.70
C THR A 61 13.87 39.96 -33.99
N PRO A 62 14.06 40.89 -34.94
CA PRO A 62 14.73 40.59 -36.20
C PRO A 62 16.24 40.46 -35.99
N GLY A 63 16.71 39.22 -35.85
CA GLY A 63 18.12 38.84 -35.87
C GLY A 63 18.31 37.63 -36.78
N PHE A 64 19.39 37.61 -37.56
CA PHE A 64 19.63 36.66 -38.67
C PHE A 64 19.89 35.20 -38.25
N GLU A 65 19.61 34.81 -37.01
CA GLU A 65 19.68 33.42 -36.54
C GLU A 65 18.52 33.13 -35.57
N THR A 66 17.37 32.67 -36.08
CA THR A 66 16.38 31.93 -35.26
C THR A 66 15.79 30.76 -36.06
N PRO A 67 16.03 29.50 -35.63
CA PRO A 67 15.35 28.35 -36.19
C PRO A 67 13.92 28.26 -35.64
N GLY A 68 12.92 28.34 -36.53
CA GLY A 68 11.58 27.77 -36.38
C GLY A 68 10.66 28.38 -35.31
N ALA A 69 9.45 28.77 -35.72
CA ALA A 69 8.36 29.05 -34.79
C ALA A 69 8.17 27.85 -33.83
N ARG A 70 8.15 28.10 -32.52
CA ARG A 70 7.81 27.09 -31.53
C ARG A 70 6.29 26.89 -31.58
N THR A 71 5.82 25.90 -32.31
CA THR A 71 4.43 25.45 -32.22
C THR A 71 4.24 24.65 -30.93
N VAL A 72 3.13 24.88 -30.24
CA VAL A 72 2.74 24.16 -29.02
C VAL A 72 1.44 23.42 -29.32
N PRO A 73 1.34 22.11 -29.02
CA PRO A 73 0.10 21.35 -29.18
C PRO A 73 -0.95 21.81 -28.18
N VAL A 74 -2.13 22.23 -28.66
CA VAL A 74 -3.26 22.69 -27.85
C VAL A 74 -4.51 21.85 -28.15
N LEU A 75 -5.23 21.45 -27.11
CA LEU A 75 -6.48 20.68 -27.20
C LEU A 75 -7.63 21.58 -27.68
N ARG A 76 -8.23 21.27 -28.84
CA ARG A 76 -9.25 22.10 -29.51
C ARG A 76 -10.69 21.61 -29.37
N SER A 77 -10.92 20.30 -29.36
CA SER A 77 -12.26 19.73 -29.16
C SER A 77 -12.21 18.30 -28.65
N VAL A 78 -13.24 17.90 -27.92
CA VAL A 78 -13.44 16.50 -27.48
C VAL A 78 -14.80 16.03 -27.99
N SER A 79 -14.83 14.89 -28.69
CA SER A 79 -16.08 14.29 -29.16
C SER A 79 -16.29 12.90 -28.58
N ALA A 80 -17.50 12.62 -28.10
CA ALA A 80 -17.87 11.36 -27.47
C ALA A 80 -19.10 10.74 -28.14
N ASN A 81 -19.03 9.44 -28.42
CA ASN A 81 -20.14 8.63 -28.91
C ASN A 81 -20.64 7.73 -27.80
N VAL A 82 -21.92 7.89 -27.43
CA VAL A 82 -22.54 7.18 -26.31
C VAL A 82 -23.71 6.34 -26.82
N LEU A 83 -23.73 5.06 -26.42
CA LEU A 83 -24.85 4.16 -26.62
C LEU A 83 -25.82 4.30 -25.45
N VAL A 84 -27.11 4.47 -25.75
CA VAL A 84 -28.17 4.57 -24.74
C VAL A 84 -29.32 3.63 -25.11
N ASP A 85 -29.89 2.95 -24.11
CA ASP A 85 -31.01 2.03 -24.31
C ASP A 85 -32.21 2.73 -24.97
N GLN A 86 -32.79 2.09 -25.99
CA GLN A 86 -34.02 2.52 -26.65
C GLN A 86 -35.22 2.58 -25.68
N ARG A 87 -35.18 1.82 -24.59
CA ARG A 87 -36.25 1.78 -23.57
C ARG A 87 -36.28 3.01 -22.65
N LEU A 88 -35.27 3.88 -22.71
CA LEU A 88 -35.19 5.08 -21.87
C LEU A 88 -36.02 6.26 -22.44
N PRO A 89 -36.72 7.03 -21.59
CA PRO A 89 -37.54 8.17 -22.03
C PRO A 89 -36.75 9.22 -22.81
N ALA A 90 -37.35 9.82 -23.84
CA ALA A 90 -36.69 10.84 -24.67
C ALA A 90 -36.16 12.05 -23.88
N ALA A 91 -36.87 12.48 -22.84
CA ALA A 91 -36.45 13.56 -21.96
C ALA A 91 -35.23 13.20 -21.08
N PHE A 92 -35.05 11.91 -20.77
CA PHE A 92 -33.87 11.44 -20.05
C PHE A 92 -32.65 11.42 -20.98
N ARG A 93 -32.83 10.96 -22.23
CA ARG A 93 -31.76 10.92 -23.25
C ARG A 93 -31.20 12.31 -23.58
N SER A 94 -32.04 13.33 -23.68
CA SER A 94 -31.58 14.72 -23.89
C SER A 94 -30.82 15.28 -22.69
N ARG A 95 -31.24 14.95 -21.47
CA ARG A 95 -30.53 15.34 -20.23
C ARG A 95 -29.18 14.66 -20.10
N VAL A 96 -29.08 13.36 -20.40
CA VAL A 96 -27.80 12.62 -20.39
C VAL A 96 -26.82 13.24 -21.38
N ARG A 97 -27.28 13.55 -22.60
CA ARG A 97 -26.46 14.25 -23.60
C ARG A 97 -25.94 15.60 -23.08
N ALA A 98 -26.81 16.40 -22.46
CA ALA A 98 -26.46 17.72 -21.94
C ALA A 98 -25.47 17.64 -20.76
N LEU A 99 -25.67 16.69 -19.83
CA LEU A 99 -24.81 16.51 -18.66
C LEU A 99 -23.40 16.01 -19.06
N ILE A 100 -23.30 15.10 -20.03
CA ILE A 100 -22.02 14.65 -20.56
C ILE A 100 -21.31 15.79 -21.28
N ALA A 101 -22.02 16.54 -22.13
CA ALA A 101 -21.44 17.69 -22.83
C ALA A 101 -20.94 18.77 -21.84
N GLN A 102 -21.71 19.05 -20.79
CA GLN A 102 -21.34 20.03 -19.75
C GLN A 102 -20.09 19.59 -18.99
N LYS A 103 -20.01 18.31 -18.60
CA LYS A 103 -18.85 17.77 -17.88
C LYS A 103 -17.59 17.77 -18.73
N LEU A 104 -17.68 17.28 -19.97
CA LEU A 104 -16.56 17.28 -20.92
C LEU A 104 -16.11 18.70 -21.32
N SER A 105 -17.01 19.70 -21.25
CA SER A 105 -16.67 21.12 -21.50
C SER A 105 -16.00 21.81 -20.31
N GLY A 106 -15.93 21.16 -19.14
CA GLY A 106 -15.33 21.70 -17.92
C GLY A 106 -13.83 22.01 -18.03
N ALA A 107 -13.15 21.42 -19.02
CA ALA A 107 -11.74 21.69 -19.37
C ALA A 107 -11.54 22.93 -20.28
N GLY A 108 -12.58 23.73 -20.53
CA GLY A 108 -12.49 24.97 -21.32
C GLY A 108 -12.49 24.76 -22.85
N VAL A 109 -12.83 23.56 -23.30
CA VAL A 109 -12.76 23.13 -24.71
C VAL A 109 -14.17 22.69 -25.18
N PRO A 110 -14.61 23.03 -26.41
CA PRO A 110 -15.93 22.64 -26.90
C PRO A 110 -16.07 21.11 -27.02
N ALA A 111 -17.12 20.56 -26.39
CA ALA A 111 -17.42 19.13 -26.39
C ALA A 111 -18.64 18.79 -27.26
N THR A 112 -18.52 17.77 -28.13
CA THR A 112 -19.63 17.28 -28.98
C THR A 112 -20.00 15.85 -28.64
N VAL A 113 -21.25 15.63 -28.22
CA VAL A 113 -21.75 14.29 -27.85
C VAL A 113 -22.78 13.80 -28.87
N GLN A 114 -22.53 12.64 -29.47
CA GLN A 114 -23.49 11.92 -30.31
C GLN A 114 -24.07 10.73 -29.55
N VAL A 115 -25.38 10.53 -29.65
CA VAL A 115 -26.10 9.46 -28.94
C VAL A 115 -26.69 8.49 -29.95
N SER A 116 -26.28 7.21 -29.88
CA SER A 116 -26.81 6.13 -30.70
C SER A 116 -27.68 5.19 -29.86
N GLN A 117 -28.83 4.76 -30.39
CA GLN A 117 -29.83 4.01 -29.62
C GLN A 117 -29.75 2.51 -29.92
N VAL A 118 -29.51 1.68 -28.90
CA VAL A 118 -29.37 0.22 -29.06
C VAL A 118 -30.24 -0.47 -28.01
N GLY A 119 -30.85 -1.61 -28.35
CA GLY A 119 -31.61 -2.41 -27.37
C GLY A 119 -30.68 -3.27 -26.53
N PHE A 120 -30.65 -3.06 -25.21
CA PHE A 120 -29.88 -3.88 -24.29
C PHE A 120 -30.69 -5.13 -23.84
N PRO A 121 -30.04 -6.29 -23.60
CA PRO A 121 -30.74 -7.50 -23.14
C PRO A 121 -31.31 -7.34 -21.72
N PRO A 122 -32.54 -7.81 -21.43
CA PRO A 122 -33.17 -7.65 -20.12
C PRO A 122 -32.51 -8.52 -19.03
N ARG A 123 -32.38 -7.96 -17.82
CA ARG A 123 -31.61 -8.53 -16.69
C ARG A 123 -32.34 -9.56 -15.82
N ASN A 124 -33.62 -9.82 -16.08
CA ASN A 124 -34.36 -10.90 -15.41
C ASN A 124 -35.19 -11.62 -16.48
N PRO A 125 -34.84 -12.87 -16.89
CA PRO A 125 -35.90 -13.75 -17.35
C PRO A 125 -36.92 -13.83 -16.22
N PRO A 126 -38.23 -13.67 -16.46
CA PRO A 126 -39.22 -13.92 -15.42
C PRO A 126 -38.94 -15.31 -14.82
N PRO A 127 -39.12 -15.49 -13.50
CA PRO A 127 -38.96 -16.80 -12.89
C PRO A 127 -39.79 -17.80 -13.69
N TYR A 128 -39.21 -18.96 -14.00
CA TYR A 128 -39.92 -20.05 -14.65
C TYR A 128 -41.12 -20.38 -13.78
N VAL A 129 -42.29 -19.86 -14.16
CA VAL A 129 -43.57 -20.24 -13.59
C VAL A 129 -43.86 -21.58 -14.23
N ASP A 130 -43.85 -22.65 -13.44
CA ASP A 130 -44.42 -23.93 -13.87
C ASP A 130 -45.77 -23.62 -14.53
N PRO A 131 -46.01 -24.06 -15.78
CA PRO A 131 -47.29 -23.82 -16.43
C PRO A 131 -48.37 -24.50 -15.59
N GLN A 132 -49.00 -23.69 -14.74
CA GLN A 132 -50.18 -24.05 -13.99
C GLN A 132 -51.20 -24.52 -15.02
N PRO A 133 -51.72 -25.76 -14.93
CA PRO A 133 -52.63 -26.28 -15.95
C PRO A 133 -53.80 -25.30 -16.07
N PRO A 134 -54.13 -24.83 -17.29
CA PRO A 134 -55.14 -23.80 -17.46
C PRO A 134 -56.45 -24.28 -16.85
N LYS A 135 -56.98 -23.50 -15.88
CA LYS A 135 -58.37 -23.62 -15.46
C LYS A 135 -59.22 -23.45 -16.70
N ALA A 136 -59.96 -24.50 -17.04
CA ALA A 136 -60.88 -24.51 -18.16
C ALA A 136 -61.87 -23.35 -18.04
N PRO A 137 -61.98 -22.45 -19.03
CA PRO A 137 -63.12 -21.55 -19.10
C PRO A 137 -64.38 -22.34 -19.47
N GLU A 138 -65.43 -22.15 -18.66
CA GLU A 138 -66.81 -22.53 -18.96
C GLU A 138 -67.21 -22.09 -20.36
N LYS A 139 -67.66 -23.05 -21.18
CA LYS A 139 -68.31 -22.77 -22.47
C LYS A 139 -69.83 -22.87 -22.31
N PRO A 140 -70.60 -21.88 -22.78
CA PRO A 140 -72.03 -22.06 -23.06
C PRO A 140 -72.26 -22.92 -24.32
N PRO A 141 -73.41 -23.62 -24.42
CA PRO A 141 -73.78 -24.52 -25.53
C PRO A 141 -74.18 -23.69 -26.77
N GLU A 142 -74.14 -24.13 -28.04
CA GLU A 142 -74.74 -25.29 -28.73
C GLU A 142 -74.44 -25.07 -30.26
N PRO A 143 -74.99 -25.78 -31.29
CA PRO A 143 -75.13 -27.21 -31.58
C PRO A 143 -74.44 -27.67 -32.92
N GLU A 144 -74.40 -29.00 -33.09
CA GLU A 144 -74.59 -29.82 -34.30
C GLU A 144 -73.62 -29.83 -35.52
N GLN A 145 -72.87 -30.95 -35.57
CA GLN A 145 -72.76 -31.95 -36.66
C GLN A 145 -72.46 -31.53 -38.12
N LYS A 146 -71.36 -32.11 -38.67
CA LYS A 146 -71.45 -33.23 -39.63
C LYS A 146 -70.13 -34.04 -39.72
N PRO A 147 -70.18 -35.35 -40.04
CA PRO A 147 -69.06 -36.29 -39.91
C PRO A 147 -68.36 -36.66 -41.25
N GLN A 148 -67.30 -37.46 -41.12
CA GLN A 148 -66.50 -38.19 -42.14
C GLN A 148 -65.29 -37.40 -42.66
N LEU A 149 -64.08 -37.95 -42.77
CA LEU A 149 -63.71 -39.28 -43.27
C LEU A 149 -62.33 -39.69 -42.69
N ALA A 150 -62.17 -40.98 -42.39
CA ALA A 150 -60.90 -41.59 -42.01
C ALA A 150 -59.92 -41.67 -43.20
N ALA A 151 -58.64 -41.39 -42.98
CA ALA A 151 -57.56 -41.96 -43.78
C ALA A 151 -56.18 -41.85 -43.07
N ALA A 152 -55.62 -43.02 -42.81
CA ALA A 152 -54.20 -43.39 -42.88
C ALA A 152 -53.15 -42.57 -42.10
N THR A 153 -52.71 -43.16 -40.99
CA THR A 153 -51.34 -43.07 -40.48
C THR A 153 -50.31 -43.50 -41.53
N PRO A 154 -49.21 -42.77 -41.72
CA PRO A 154 -47.95 -43.35 -42.16
C PRO A 154 -47.05 -43.58 -40.94
N ALA A 155 -46.58 -44.82 -40.82
CA ALA A 155 -45.60 -45.25 -39.85
C ALA A 155 -44.24 -44.59 -40.14
N SER A 156 -43.90 -43.55 -39.38
CA SER A 156 -42.51 -43.04 -39.31
C SER A 156 -42.11 -42.52 -37.91
N SER A 157 -43.00 -42.54 -36.92
CA SER A 157 -42.72 -41.97 -35.59
C SER A 157 -41.88 -42.87 -34.66
N ARG A 158 -41.76 -44.17 -34.93
CA ARG A 158 -41.11 -45.12 -34.00
C ARG A 158 -39.58 -44.99 -33.87
N ILE A 159 -38.92 -44.24 -34.76
CA ILE A 159 -37.47 -43.98 -34.68
C ILE A 159 -37.19 -42.65 -33.98
N VAL A 160 -38.10 -41.68 -34.09
CA VAL A 160 -37.99 -40.36 -33.45
C VAL A 160 -38.27 -40.46 -31.95
N ASP A 161 -39.23 -41.29 -31.54
CA ASP A 161 -39.57 -41.46 -30.12
C ASP A 161 -38.44 -42.14 -29.31
N LYS A 162 -37.67 -43.06 -29.92
CA LYS A 162 -36.48 -43.66 -29.29
C LYS A 162 -35.26 -42.74 -29.22
N LEU A 163 -35.21 -41.68 -30.03
CA LEU A 163 -34.14 -40.69 -30.01
C LEU A 163 -34.38 -39.62 -28.93
N ILE A 164 -35.64 -39.33 -28.61
CA ILE A 164 -36.03 -38.37 -27.57
C ILE A 164 -35.81 -38.97 -26.17
N GLU A 165 -36.01 -40.28 -26.00
CA GLU A 165 -35.83 -40.97 -24.71
C GLU A 165 -34.35 -41.20 -24.32
N SER A 166 -33.42 -41.08 -25.28
CA SER A 166 -31.97 -41.26 -25.07
C SER A 166 -31.15 -39.96 -25.10
N ALA A 167 -31.82 -38.81 -25.24
CA ALA A 167 -31.24 -37.47 -25.34
C ALA A 167 -30.27 -37.07 -24.19
N PRO A 168 -30.52 -37.37 -22.90
CA PRO A 168 -29.61 -36.96 -21.83
C PRO A 168 -28.29 -37.77 -21.84
N ALA A 169 -28.32 -39.05 -22.19
CA ALA A 169 -27.13 -39.89 -22.26
C ALA A 169 -26.23 -39.52 -23.45
N LEU A 170 -26.83 -39.15 -24.58
CA LEU A 170 -26.11 -38.72 -25.78
C LEU A 170 -25.47 -37.33 -25.59
N ALA A 171 -26.14 -36.41 -24.89
CA ALA A 171 -25.57 -35.12 -24.52
C ALA A 171 -24.34 -35.26 -23.60
N ILE A 172 -24.39 -36.16 -22.61
CA ILE A 172 -23.24 -36.43 -21.72
C ILE A 172 -22.09 -37.06 -22.51
N ALA A 173 -22.36 -38.02 -23.40
CA ALA A 173 -21.33 -38.64 -24.24
C ALA A 173 -20.67 -37.62 -25.19
N ILE A 174 -21.46 -36.69 -25.75
CA ILE A 174 -20.93 -35.60 -26.59
C ILE A 174 -20.06 -34.65 -25.76
N MET A 175 -20.48 -34.27 -24.56
CA MET A 175 -19.70 -33.39 -23.67
C MET A 175 -18.39 -34.03 -23.22
N VAL A 176 -18.39 -35.32 -22.88
CA VAL A 176 -17.15 -36.04 -22.54
C VAL A 176 -16.26 -36.16 -23.78
N GLY A 177 -16.84 -36.41 -24.94
CA GLY A 177 -16.13 -36.45 -26.22
C GLY A 177 -15.48 -35.11 -26.56
N THR A 178 -16.19 -33.99 -26.42
CA THR A 178 -15.63 -32.65 -26.70
C THR A 178 -14.54 -32.27 -25.71
N VAL A 179 -14.69 -32.58 -24.42
CA VAL A 179 -13.64 -32.34 -23.43
C VAL A 179 -12.38 -33.15 -23.74
N LEU A 180 -12.51 -34.43 -24.08
CA LEU A 180 -11.37 -35.28 -24.47
C LEU A 180 -10.72 -34.80 -25.78
N LEU A 181 -11.50 -34.29 -26.73
CA LEU A 181 -10.99 -33.76 -28.00
C LEU A 181 -10.26 -32.42 -27.78
N VAL A 182 -10.75 -31.56 -26.88
CA VAL A 182 -10.07 -30.31 -26.49
C VAL A 182 -8.78 -30.61 -25.72
N LEU A 183 -8.80 -31.55 -24.78
CA LEU A 183 -7.61 -31.99 -24.04
C LEU A 183 -6.58 -32.66 -24.96
N GLY A 184 -7.03 -33.52 -25.87
CA GLY A 184 -6.19 -34.15 -26.89
C GLY A 184 -5.62 -33.13 -27.87
N GLY A 185 -6.41 -32.13 -28.27
CA GLY A 185 -5.99 -31.01 -29.10
C GLY A 185 -4.94 -30.14 -28.42
N LEU A 186 -5.14 -29.80 -27.14
CA LEU A 186 -4.17 -29.06 -26.34
C LEU A 186 -2.87 -29.85 -26.16
N PHE A 187 -2.96 -31.15 -25.91
CA PHE A 187 -1.78 -32.01 -25.79
C PHE A 187 -1.03 -32.15 -27.12
N PHE A 188 -1.75 -32.26 -28.23
CA PHE A 188 -1.19 -32.29 -29.57
C PHE A 188 -0.54 -30.96 -29.96
N PHE A 189 -1.16 -29.82 -29.64
CA PHE A 189 -0.58 -28.49 -29.87
C PHE A 189 0.62 -28.21 -28.95
N ALA A 190 0.61 -28.71 -27.71
CA ALA A 190 1.76 -28.63 -26.82
C ALA A 190 2.93 -29.50 -27.31
N ALA A 191 2.64 -30.70 -27.84
CA ALA A 191 3.64 -31.61 -28.39
C ALA A 191 4.14 -31.20 -29.80
N ARG A 192 3.34 -30.44 -30.55
CA ARG A 192 3.68 -29.95 -31.90
C ARG A 192 4.05 -28.47 -31.96
N ARG A 193 4.31 -27.79 -30.83
CA ARG A 193 4.85 -26.42 -30.91
C ARG A 193 6.11 -26.45 -31.79
N PRO A 194 6.12 -25.77 -32.95
CA PRO A 194 7.35 -25.57 -33.69
C PRO A 194 8.25 -24.70 -32.80
N GLN A 195 9.46 -25.19 -32.55
CA GLN A 195 10.53 -24.33 -32.04
C GLN A 195 10.88 -23.34 -33.16
N ASP A 196 10.29 -22.16 -33.14
CA ASP A 196 10.74 -21.04 -33.97
C ASP A 196 12.06 -20.50 -33.39
N GLY A 197 13.15 -21.23 -33.64
CA GLY A 197 14.17 -20.86 -34.62
C GLY A 197 14.79 -19.44 -34.67
N TRP A 198 14.65 -18.58 -33.67
CA TRP A 198 15.36 -17.27 -33.67
C TRP A 198 16.40 -17.11 -32.55
N TYR A 199 17.14 -18.17 -32.24
CA TYR A 199 18.52 -18.09 -31.73
C TYR A 199 19.17 -19.47 -31.98
N GLY A 200 19.59 -19.70 -33.22
CA GLY A 200 20.18 -20.96 -33.64
C GLY A 200 21.36 -20.71 -34.55
N ASP A 201 22.37 -20.00 -34.05
CA ASP A 201 23.71 -20.02 -34.65
C ASP A 201 24.77 -19.63 -33.59
N LEU A 202 24.92 -20.48 -32.58
CA LEU A 202 26.19 -20.66 -31.88
C LEU A 202 26.34 -22.17 -31.62
N ALA A 203 27.36 -22.76 -32.23
CA ALA A 203 27.75 -24.15 -32.08
C ALA A 203 27.91 -24.53 -30.59
N PRO A 204 27.75 -25.82 -30.23
CA PRO A 204 27.86 -26.28 -28.86
C PRO A 204 29.33 -26.24 -28.44
N GLU A 205 29.76 -25.15 -27.82
CA GLU A 205 31.03 -25.12 -27.12
C GLU A 205 30.83 -25.88 -25.79
N VAL A 206 31.47 -27.05 -25.76
CA VAL A 206 31.96 -27.78 -24.59
C VAL A 206 31.44 -27.27 -23.25
N THR A 207 30.63 -28.11 -22.58
CA THR A 207 30.26 -27.93 -21.17
C THR A 207 31.52 -27.67 -20.35
N PRO A 208 31.71 -26.47 -19.78
CA PRO A 208 32.75 -26.29 -18.79
C PRO A 208 32.32 -27.02 -17.52
N PRO A 209 33.27 -27.56 -16.73
CA PRO A 209 32.94 -28.03 -15.39
C PRO A 209 32.41 -26.83 -14.58
N ALA A 210 31.55 -27.10 -13.59
CA ALA A 210 30.94 -26.11 -12.71
C ALA A 210 31.96 -25.05 -12.22
N GLY A 211 32.05 -23.96 -12.97
CA GLY A 211 32.79 -22.76 -12.65
C GLY A 211 31.75 -21.71 -12.29
N GLU A 212 31.90 -21.12 -11.11
CA GLU A 212 31.06 -20.03 -10.63
C GLU A 212 30.92 -18.97 -11.73
N ALA A 213 29.69 -18.77 -12.21
CA ALA A 213 29.38 -17.63 -13.04
C ALA A 213 29.83 -16.35 -12.31
N PRO A 214 30.44 -15.38 -13.00
CA PRO A 214 30.79 -14.11 -12.39
C PRO A 214 29.52 -13.50 -11.79
N ARG A 215 29.43 -13.43 -10.46
CA ARG A 215 28.28 -12.85 -9.77
C ARG A 215 28.30 -11.35 -10.05
N GLU A 216 27.55 -10.92 -11.07
CA GLU A 216 27.40 -9.50 -11.37
C GLU A 216 26.94 -8.76 -10.10
N ALA A 217 27.69 -7.71 -9.75
CA ALA A 217 27.39 -6.90 -8.59
C ALA A 217 26.04 -6.20 -8.81
N PHE A 218 25.14 -6.29 -7.83
CA PHE A 218 23.87 -5.60 -7.89
C PHE A 218 24.11 -4.08 -7.92
N PRO A 219 23.63 -3.34 -8.94
CA PRO A 219 23.95 -1.93 -9.10
C PRO A 219 23.51 -1.10 -7.89
N ALA A 220 24.41 -0.29 -7.33
CA ALA A 220 24.13 0.50 -6.12
C ALA A 220 22.94 1.47 -6.29
N GLN A 221 22.74 2.02 -7.49
CA GLN A 221 21.57 2.85 -7.80
C GLN A 221 20.26 2.06 -7.71
N ARG A 222 20.26 0.79 -8.11
CA ARG A 222 19.11 -0.10 -8.05
C ARG A 222 18.80 -0.48 -6.60
N ALA A 223 19.83 -0.72 -5.79
CA ALA A 223 19.68 -0.97 -4.35
C ALA A 223 19.03 0.21 -3.63
N ARG A 224 19.51 1.43 -3.89
CA ARG A 224 18.93 2.66 -3.32
C ARG A 224 17.48 2.90 -3.74
N LYS A 225 17.12 2.55 -4.98
CA LYS A 225 15.73 2.62 -5.44
C LYS A 225 14.84 1.63 -4.71
N LEU A 226 15.28 0.39 -4.56
CA LEU A 226 14.56 -0.65 -3.80
C LEU A 226 14.41 -0.28 -2.32
N GLU A 227 15.47 0.21 -1.70
CA GLU A 227 15.46 0.70 -0.33
C GLU A 227 14.42 1.82 -0.15
N LYS A 228 14.49 2.85 -1.01
CA LYS A 228 13.53 3.96 -1.01
C LYS A 228 12.11 3.48 -1.22
N GLU A 229 11.88 2.58 -2.17
CA GLU A 229 10.56 2.03 -2.46
C GLU A 229 9.97 1.28 -1.26
N LEU A 230 10.76 0.43 -0.59
CA LEU A 230 10.31 -0.33 0.57
C LEU A 230 10.15 0.56 1.82
N ALA A 231 10.93 1.63 1.94
CA ALA A 231 10.78 2.62 3.00
C ALA A 231 9.52 3.48 2.82
N ASP A 232 9.26 3.93 1.59
CA ASP A 232 8.11 4.77 1.24
C ASP A 232 6.80 3.95 1.25
N HIS A 233 6.84 2.67 0.85
CA HIS A 233 5.66 1.79 0.79
C HIS A 233 5.66 0.71 1.89
N ARG A 234 5.34 1.14 3.12
CA ARG A 234 5.23 0.25 4.30
C ARG A 234 4.39 -1.01 4.08
N PRO A 235 3.19 -0.96 3.45
CA PRO A 235 2.39 -2.16 3.26
C PRO A 235 3.02 -3.15 2.29
N LEU A 236 3.84 -2.70 1.33
CA LEU A 236 4.53 -3.57 0.38
C LEU A 236 5.67 -4.32 1.07
N ARG A 237 6.46 -3.56 1.85
CA ARG A 237 7.52 -4.12 2.71
C ARG A 237 6.96 -5.18 3.65
N ASN A 238 5.88 -4.85 4.36
CA ASN A 238 5.30 -5.74 5.36
C ASN A 238 4.75 -7.00 4.72
N GLN A 239 4.05 -6.91 3.58
CA GLN A 239 3.59 -8.08 2.82
C GLN A 239 4.75 -9.02 2.43
N VAL A 240 5.79 -8.49 1.78
CA VAL A 240 6.94 -9.29 1.29
C VAL A 240 7.66 -9.98 2.44
N VAL A 241 7.93 -9.25 3.53
CA VAL A 241 8.66 -9.79 4.68
C VAL A 241 7.78 -10.75 5.48
N ARG A 242 6.52 -10.41 5.73
CA ARG A 242 5.55 -11.28 6.44
C ARG A 242 5.34 -12.60 5.70
N GLU A 243 5.19 -12.57 4.38
CA GLU A 243 5.04 -13.77 3.56
C GLU A 243 6.26 -14.69 3.67
N ALA A 244 7.48 -14.12 3.62
CA ALA A 244 8.71 -14.88 3.82
C ALA A 244 8.82 -15.47 5.24
N LEU A 245 8.44 -14.71 6.27
CA LEU A 245 8.41 -15.18 7.65
C LEU A 245 7.41 -16.32 7.87
N VAL A 246 6.21 -16.22 7.27
CA VAL A 246 5.17 -17.26 7.34
C VAL A 246 5.62 -18.53 6.63
N LYS A 247 6.37 -18.42 5.53
CA LYS A 247 6.98 -19.56 4.82
C LYS A 247 8.19 -20.16 5.53
N GLY A 248 8.65 -19.59 6.64
CA GLY A 248 9.81 -20.08 7.39
C GLY A 248 11.16 -19.70 6.78
N GLU A 249 11.20 -18.72 5.86
CA GLU A 249 12.41 -18.32 5.13
C GLU A 249 13.28 -17.34 5.93
N HIS A 250 13.56 -17.66 7.19
CA HIS A 250 14.23 -16.76 8.14
C HIS A 250 15.63 -16.34 7.69
N ALA A 251 16.36 -17.24 7.02
CA ALA A 251 17.70 -16.96 6.49
C ALA A 251 17.67 -15.94 5.34
N ALA A 252 16.62 -15.92 4.51
CA ALA A 252 16.47 -14.93 3.44
C ALA A 252 16.18 -13.55 4.02
N VAL A 253 15.23 -13.47 4.96
CA VAL A 253 14.88 -12.23 5.67
C VAL A 253 16.08 -11.66 6.41
N ALA A 254 16.85 -12.49 7.12
CA ALA A 254 18.07 -12.07 7.81
C ALA A 254 19.12 -11.48 6.85
N ARG A 255 19.26 -12.03 5.64
CA ARG A 255 20.15 -11.47 4.61
C ARG A 255 19.64 -10.12 4.12
N TRP A 256 18.34 -9.98 3.84
CA TRP A 256 17.76 -8.69 3.44
C TRP A 256 17.96 -7.61 4.50
N VAL A 257 17.73 -7.95 5.78
CA VAL A 257 17.91 -7.04 6.92
C VAL A 257 19.36 -6.58 7.07
N ARG A 258 20.34 -7.44 6.81
CA ARG A 258 21.75 -7.05 6.84
C ARG A 258 22.15 -6.13 5.68
N GLU A 259 21.53 -6.31 4.52
CA GLU A 259 21.88 -5.57 3.30
C GLU A 259 21.19 -4.20 3.20
N LEU A 260 19.92 -4.12 3.62
CA LEU A 260 19.12 -2.89 3.56
C LEU A 260 18.90 -2.24 4.93
N GLY A 261 18.99 -3.00 6.02
CA GLY A 261 18.82 -2.51 7.39
C GLY A 261 17.60 -3.08 8.12
N GLU A 262 17.53 -2.79 9.41
CA GLU A 262 16.48 -3.30 10.30
C GLU A 262 15.09 -2.71 10.04
N PHE A 263 15.00 -1.63 9.26
CA PHE A 263 13.73 -0.99 8.92
C PHE A 263 12.73 -1.95 8.25
N LEU A 264 13.22 -3.04 7.65
CA LEU A 264 12.40 -4.13 7.11
C LEU A 264 11.53 -4.83 8.17
N LEU A 265 11.86 -4.69 9.46
CA LEU A 265 11.21 -5.37 10.58
C LEU A 265 10.42 -4.45 11.51
N ASP A 266 10.53 -3.12 11.38
CA ASP A 266 10.02 -2.16 12.37
C ASP A 266 8.53 -2.37 12.70
N ASP A 267 7.70 -2.56 11.69
CA ASP A 267 6.25 -2.75 11.83
C ASP A 267 5.88 -4.17 12.28
N LEU A 268 6.76 -5.15 12.06
CA LEU A 268 6.48 -6.56 12.34
C LEU A 268 6.82 -6.94 13.78
N ARG A 269 7.69 -6.16 14.44
CA ARG A 269 8.09 -6.37 15.86
C ARG A 269 6.92 -6.34 16.84
N GLY A 270 5.84 -5.62 16.50
CA GLY A 270 4.63 -5.53 17.33
C GLY A 270 3.68 -6.74 17.22
N ASP A 271 3.90 -7.64 16.25
CA ASP A 271 2.99 -8.77 16.00
C ASP A 271 3.41 -10.01 16.81
N SER A 272 2.65 -10.30 17.87
CA SER A 272 2.88 -11.46 18.74
C SER A 272 2.86 -12.81 18.00
N ALA A 273 2.16 -12.91 16.85
CA ALA A 273 2.13 -14.13 16.05
C ALA A 273 3.47 -14.38 15.32
N LEU A 274 4.20 -13.31 15.00
CA LEU A 274 5.49 -13.37 14.32
C LEU A 274 6.68 -13.43 15.30
N ALA A 275 6.46 -13.25 16.60
CA ALA A 275 7.50 -13.32 17.64
C ALA A 275 8.45 -14.53 17.53
N PRO A 276 8.00 -15.78 17.32
CA PRO A 276 8.92 -16.91 17.14
C PRO A 276 9.74 -16.82 15.85
N ALA A 277 9.14 -16.36 14.74
CA ALA A 277 9.82 -16.18 13.47
C ALA A 277 10.87 -15.05 13.53
N LEU A 278 10.56 -13.94 14.20
CA LEU A 278 11.49 -12.84 14.42
C LEU A 278 12.68 -13.26 15.29
N LYS A 279 12.45 -14.10 16.31
CA LYS A 279 13.54 -14.67 17.12
C LYS A 279 14.46 -15.57 16.27
N ALA A 280 13.91 -16.35 15.34
CA ALA A 280 14.69 -17.15 14.41
C ALA A 280 15.50 -16.28 13.43
N VAL A 281 14.92 -15.19 12.92
CA VAL A 281 15.64 -14.21 12.09
C VAL A 281 16.80 -13.57 12.86
N ALA A 282 16.60 -13.15 14.10
CA ALA A 282 17.67 -12.58 14.93
C ALA A 282 18.83 -13.57 15.13
N ALA A 283 18.54 -14.86 15.31
CA ALA A 283 19.56 -15.91 15.39
C ALA A 283 20.34 -16.09 14.07
N GLU A 284 19.66 -15.96 12.92
CA GLU A 284 20.31 -15.98 11.61
C GLU A 284 21.15 -14.71 11.37
N ILE A 285 20.73 -13.54 11.89
CA ILE A 285 21.46 -12.25 11.83
C ILE A 285 22.76 -12.28 12.66
N ALA A 286 22.93 -13.22 13.59
CA ALA A 286 24.17 -13.38 14.34
C ALA A 286 25.26 -14.22 13.62
N LYS A 287 24.92 -14.96 12.56
CA LYS A 287 25.86 -15.90 11.89
C LYS A 287 26.80 -15.19 10.88
N PRO A 288 28.09 -15.53 10.78
CA PRO A 288 29.00 -14.92 9.80
C PRO A 288 28.51 -15.11 8.35
N LEU A 289 28.71 -14.11 7.49
CA LEU A 289 28.15 -14.05 6.13
C LEU A 289 29.20 -14.42 5.07
N ASP A 290 28.78 -15.16 4.05
CA ASP A 290 29.52 -15.23 2.79
C ASP A 290 29.27 -13.94 1.99
N GLY A 291 30.29 -13.08 1.91
CA GLY A 291 30.22 -11.76 1.25
C GLY A 291 29.84 -11.79 -0.25
N ALA A 292 29.79 -12.99 -0.85
CA ALA A 292 29.44 -13.20 -2.25
C ALA A 292 27.92 -13.41 -2.51
N ALA A 293 27.06 -13.29 -1.49
CA ALA A 293 25.60 -13.53 -1.62
C ALA A 293 24.74 -12.25 -1.68
N ARG A 294 25.35 -11.06 -1.58
CA ARG A 294 24.65 -9.76 -1.56
C ARG A 294 23.74 -9.55 -2.78
N ALA A 295 24.28 -9.76 -3.98
CA ALA A 295 23.55 -9.50 -5.21
C ALA A 295 22.31 -10.41 -5.36
N ALA A 296 22.45 -11.69 -5.01
CA ALA A 296 21.35 -12.65 -5.02
C ALA A 296 20.25 -12.28 -3.99
N ALA A 297 20.64 -11.82 -2.79
CA ALA A 297 19.68 -11.41 -1.77
C ALA A 297 18.85 -10.18 -2.21
N LEU A 298 19.51 -9.17 -2.79
CA LEU A 298 18.82 -7.98 -3.29
C LEU A 298 17.95 -8.28 -4.52
N GLN A 299 18.40 -9.15 -5.41
CA GLN A 299 17.64 -9.56 -6.60
C GLN A 299 16.41 -10.40 -6.24
N ASP A 300 16.51 -11.28 -5.24
CA ASP A 300 15.37 -12.02 -4.68
C ASP A 300 14.35 -11.07 -4.04
N LEU A 301 14.81 -10.11 -3.22
CA LEU A 301 13.93 -9.13 -2.61
C LEU A 301 13.22 -8.25 -3.64
N GLU A 302 13.94 -7.77 -4.65
CA GLU A 302 13.36 -6.99 -5.75
C GLU A 302 12.31 -7.81 -6.53
N GLY A 303 12.61 -9.08 -6.84
CA GLY A 303 11.68 -9.97 -7.53
C GLY A 303 10.38 -10.17 -6.74
N ARG A 304 10.48 -10.33 -5.41
CA ARG A 304 9.31 -10.46 -4.53
C ARG A 304 8.54 -9.16 -4.38
N ALA A 305 9.23 -8.02 -4.29
CA ALA A 305 8.57 -6.71 -4.26
C ALA A 305 7.79 -6.47 -5.56
N LEU A 306 8.36 -6.81 -6.73
CA LEU A 306 7.67 -6.72 -8.01
C LEU A 306 6.47 -7.68 -8.09
N ALA A 307 6.62 -8.92 -7.64
CA ALA A 307 5.52 -9.89 -7.62
C ALA A 307 4.37 -9.43 -6.72
N ALA A 308 4.68 -8.93 -5.52
CA ALA A 308 3.70 -8.37 -4.60
C ALA A 308 2.97 -7.16 -5.20
N ARG A 309 3.67 -6.27 -5.90
CA ARG A 309 3.06 -5.13 -6.61
C ARG A 309 2.11 -5.57 -7.72
N LEU A 310 2.52 -6.54 -8.53
CA LEU A 310 1.67 -7.07 -9.60
C LEU A 310 0.42 -7.75 -9.04
N SER A 311 0.51 -8.39 -7.87
CA SER A 311 -0.64 -8.97 -7.18
C SER A 311 -1.61 -7.92 -6.61
N ARG A 312 -1.09 -6.77 -6.15
CA ARG A 312 -1.89 -5.67 -5.56
C ARG A 312 -2.58 -4.78 -6.57
N ALA A 313 -2.06 -4.67 -7.79
CA ALA A 313 -2.68 -3.84 -8.83
C ALA A 313 -4.12 -4.29 -9.18
N SER A 314 -4.54 -5.47 -8.73
CA SER A 314 -5.85 -6.03 -9.02
C SER A 314 -6.94 -5.77 -7.97
N ASP A 315 -6.62 -5.41 -6.72
CA ASP A 315 -7.58 -4.99 -5.67
C ASP A 315 -6.79 -4.55 -4.42
N ALA A 316 -6.75 -3.24 -4.13
CA ALA A 316 -6.12 -2.74 -2.91
C ALA A 316 -7.10 -2.88 -1.73
N ASP A 317 -6.72 -3.65 -0.70
CA ASP A 317 -7.53 -3.74 0.52
C ASP A 317 -7.48 -2.37 1.24
N PRO A 318 -8.63 -1.72 1.49
CA PRO A 318 -8.66 -0.44 2.18
C PRO A 318 -8.06 -0.50 3.59
N PHE A 319 -7.90 -1.67 4.20
CA PHE A 319 -7.33 -1.86 5.53
C PHE A 319 -5.85 -2.28 5.54
N ASP A 320 -5.17 -2.35 4.40
CA ASP A 320 -3.74 -2.69 4.31
C ASP A 320 -2.83 -1.78 5.16
N PHE A 321 -3.24 -0.53 5.41
CA PHE A 321 -2.51 0.40 6.28
C PHE A 321 -2.46 -0.01 7.75
N LEU A 322 -3.27 -0.98 8.17
CA LEU A 322 -3.24 -1.53 9.52
C LEU A 322 -2.07 -2.51 9.74
N GLU A 323 -1.37 -2.91 8.68
CA GLU A 323 -0.14 -3.68 8.83
C GLU A 323 0.93 -2.85 9.55
N GLY A 324 1.24 -3.20 10.80
CA GLY A 324 2.23 -2.50 11.62
C GLY A 324 1.66 -1.58 12.69
N VAL A 325 0.35 -1.36 12.69
CA VAL A 325 -0.31 -0.59 13.75
C VAL A 325 -0.33 -1.41 15.05
N ARG A 326 0.12 -0.81 16.15
CA ARG A 326 0.07 -1.47 17.47
C ARG A 326 -1.37 -1.55 17.99
N ALA A 327 -1.64 -2.55 18.83
CA ALA A 327 -2.98 -2.79 19.37
C ALA A 327 -3.56 -1.61 20.17
N GLU A 328 -2.75 -0.91 20.96
CA GLU A 328 -3.22 0.19 21.82
C GLU A 328 -3.73 1.42 21.03
N PRO A 329 -2.94 2.01 20.11
CA PRO A 329 -3.41 3.09 19.25
C PRO A 329 -4.64 2.70 18.43
N PHE A 330 -4.66 1.46 17.93
CA PHE A 330 -5.79 0.94 17.16
C PHE A 330 -7.08 0.89 18.00
N VAL A 331 -7.02 0.34 19.22
CA VAL A 331 -8.16 0.24 20.12
C VAL A 331 -8.70 1.63 20.47
N THR A 332 -7.82 2.58 20.78
CA THR A 332 -8.20 3.98 21.08
C THR A 332 -8.89 4.64 19.88
N ALA A 333 -8.29 4.53 18.69
CA ALA A 333 -8.85 5.07 17.46
C ALA A 333 -10.19 4.40 17.11
N TRP A 334 -10.29 3.08 17.28
CA TRP A 334 -11.50 2.29 17.04
C TRP A 334 -12.67 2.73 17.93
N ARG A 335 -12.43 3.01 19.22
CA ARG A 335 -13.50 3.51 20.12
C ARG A 335 -14.05 4.88 19.69
N ALA A 336 -13.25 5.70 19.01
CA ALA A 336 -13.62 7.02 18.53
C ALA A 336 -14.31 7.01 17.14
N LEU A 337 -14.45 5.83 16.52
CA LEU A 337 -15.16 5.67 15.25
C LEU A 337 -16.68 5.74 15.41
N SER A 338 -17.35 6.08 14.32
CA SER A 338 -18.79 5.92 14.17
C SER A 338 -19.21 4.44 14.34
N PRO A 339 -20.40 4.14 14.90
CA PRO A 339 -20.81 2.75 15.22
C PRO A 339 -20.76 1.80 14.02
N GLY A 340 -21.03 2.31 12.82
CA GLY A 340 -20.95 1.53 11.60
C GLY A 340 -19.51 1.30 11.11
N ALA A 341 -18.63 2.29 11.24
CA ALA A 341 -17.20 2.12 10.96
C ALA A 341 -16.52 1.19 11.99
N GLN A 342 -16.96 1.19 13.25
CA GLN A 342 -16.48 0.24 14.26
C GLN A 342 -16.70 -1.21 13.86
N GLU A 343 -17.89 -1.53 13.34
CA GLU A 343 -18.29 -2.87 12.92
C GLU A 343 -17.47 -3.34 11.72
N VAL A 344 -17.30 -2.46 10.72
CA VAL A 344 -16.50 -2.73 9.51
C VAL A 344 -15.02 -2.85 9.83
N ALA A 345 -14.46 -1.92 10.61
CA ALA A 345 -13.08 -1.96 11.04
C ALA A 345 -12.78 -3.24 11.84
N LEU A 346 -13.69 -3.65 12.73
CA LEU A 346 -13.51 -4.90 13.48
C LEU A 346 -13.56 -6.14 12.58
N ARG A 347 -14.41 -6.14 11.55
CA ARG A 347 -14.55 -7.24 10.60
C ARG A 347 -13.32 -7.40 9.70
N LEU A 348 -12.79 -6.29 9.20
CA LEU A 348 -11.70 -6.25 8.22
C LEU A 348 -10.31 -6.10 8.85
N ALA A 349 -10.21 -5.76 10.15
CA ALA A 349 -8.92 -5.64 10.82
C ALA A 349 -8.14 -6.98 10.91
N PRO A 350 -6.79 -6.91 10.90
CA PRO A 350 -5.93 -8.04 11.23
C PRO A 350 -6.34 -8.77 12.52
N ALA A 351 -6.15 -10.09 12.56
CA ALA A 351 -6.63 -10.94 13.66
C ALA A 351 -6.16 -10.48 15.05
N HIS A 352 -4.91 -10.00 15.17
CA HIS A 352 -4.34 -9.54 16.43
C HIS A 352 -5.01 -8.24 16.93
N LEU A 353 -5.32 -7.29 16.04
CA LEU A 353 -6.03 -6.05 16.36
C LEU A 353 -7.50 -6.29 16.70
N ARG A 354 -8.16 -7.15 15.92
CA ARG A 354 -9.53 -7.59 16.19
C ARG A 354 -9.65 -8.27 17.55
N ALA A 355 -8.71 -9.15 17.89
CA ALA A 355 -8.68 -9.81 19.20
C ALA A 355 -8.48 -8.80 20.35
N ALA A 356 -7.68 -7.76 20.15
CA ALA A 356 -7.51 -6.68 21.14
C ALA A 356 -8.83 -5.93 21.40
N CYS A 357 -9.55 -5.52 20.35
CA CYS A 357 -10.85 -4.87 20.51
C CYS A 357 -11.89 -5.79 21.17
N LEU A 358 -11.98 -7.06 20.75
CA LEU A 358 -12.94 -8.02 21.30
C LEU A 358 -12.75 -8.30 22.80
N LYS A 359 -11.54 -8.11 23.34
CA LYS A 359 -11.28 -8.23 24.79
C LYS A 359 -11.95 -7.13 25.60
N GLU A 360 -12.12 -5.95 25.03
CA GLU A 360 -12.68 -4.79 25.72
C GLU A 360 -14.20 -4.69 25.59
N ILE A 361 -14.75 -5.31 24.55
CA ILE A 361 -16.18 -5.29 24.28
C ILE A 361 -16.91 -6.29 25.20
N SER A 362 -18.06 -5.86 25.72
CA SER A 362 -18.89 -6.72 26.57
C SER A 362 -19.34 -8.00 25.84
N PRO A 363 -19.65 -9.09 26.55
CA PRO A 363 -20.15 -10.33 25.92
C PRO A 363 -21.43 -10.11 25.11
N ALA A 364 -22.32 -9.22 25.59
CA ALA A 364 -23.58 -8.88 24.91
C ALA A 364 -23.33 -8.17 23.58
N GLN A 365 -22.46 -7.16 23.55
CA GLN A 365 -22.08 -6.47 22.31
C GLN A 365 -21.36 -7.39 21.32
N ARG A 366 -20.53 -8.33 21.80
CA ARG A 366 -19.92 -9.36 20.94
C ARG A 366 -20.96 -10.22 20.24
N GLN A 367 -22.03 -10.58 20.95
CA GLN A 367 -23.13 -11.36 20.39
C GLN A 367 -23.93 -10.53 19.36
N GLU A 368 -24.18 -9.25 19.62
CA GLU A 368 -24.84 -8.35 18.67
C GLU A 368 -24.04 -8.18 17.38
N ILE A 369 -22.72 -7.98 17.48
CA ILE A 369 -21.81 -7.88 16.33
C ILE A 369 -21.81 -9.20 15.53
N ALA A 370 -21.73 -10.35 16.20
CA ALA A 370 -21.77 -11.65 15.53
C ALA A 370 -23.08 -11.87 14.76
N VAL A 371 -24.22 -11.48 15.34
CA VAL A 371 -25.54 -11.55 14.68
C VAL A 371 -25.60 -10.56 13.50
N ALA A 372 -25.04 -9.36 13.64
CA ALA A 372 -24.96 -8.37 12.55
C ALA A 372 -24.14 -8.90 11.37
N TRP A 373 -23.01 -9.55 11.64
CA TRP A 373 -22.14 -10.16 10.63
C TRP A 373 -22.84 -11.30 9.89
N ALA A 374 -23.57 -12.15 10.62
CA ALA A 374 -24.36 -13.23 10.01
C ALA A 374 -25.49 -12.70 9.11
N ARG A 375 -26.11 -11.57 9.46
CA ARG A 375 -27.19 -10.96 8.67
C ARG A 375 -26.72 -10.25 7.41
N LYS A 376 -25.51 -9.69 7.43
CA LYS A 376 -24.89 -8.99 6.30
C LYS A 376 -23.44 -9.45 6.15
N PRO A 377 -23.16 -10.56 5.44
CA PRO A 377 -21.82 -11.12 5.34
C PRO A 377 -20.89 -10.23 4.50
N GLU A 378 -21.42 -9.53 3.50
CA GLU A 378 -20.64 -8.67 2.61
C GLU A 378 -20.65 -7.22 3.08
N VAL A 379 -19.49 -6.57 2.99
CA VAL A 379 -19.33 -5.12 3.18
C VAL A 379 -19.13 -4.51 1.79
N SER A 380 -19.88 -3.48 1.44
CA SER A 380 -19.68 -2.79 0.17
C SER A 380 -18.32 -2.10 0.15
N SER A 381 -17.63 -2.13 -1.00
CA SER A 381 -16.29 -1.53 -1.13
C SER A 381 -16.27 -0.04 -0.73
N GLY A 382 -17.28 0.74 -1.13
CA GLY A 382 -17.39 2.16 -0.75
C GLY A 382 -17.54 2.38 0.76
N TYR A 383 -18.22 1.47 1.47
CA TYR A 383 -18.36 1.56 2.92
C TYR A 383 -17.09 1.12 3.66
N ALA A 384 -16.39 0.11 3.12
CA ALA A 384 -15.07 -0.28 3.61
C ALA A 384 -14.04 0.84 3.49
N HIS A 385 -14.02 1.55 2.36
CA HIS A 385 -13.14 2.71 2.15
C HIS A 385 -13.47 3.86 3.10
N ALA A 386 -14.75 4.22 3.24
CA ALA A 386 -15.16 5.27 4.17
C ALA A 386 -14.78 4.98 5.63
N ALA A 387 -14.96 3.72 6.07
CA ALA A 387 -14.56 3.29 7.41
C ALA A 387 -13.02 3.28 7.57
N ALA A 388 -12.28 2.91 6.53
CA ALA A 388 -10.83 2.97 6.52
C ALA A 388 -10.31 4.43 6.60
N ASP A 389 -10.91 5.36 5.87
CA ASP A 389 -10.54 6.78 5.91
C ASP A 389 -10.83 7.40 7.27
N GLU A 390 -11.98 7.09 7.87
CA GLU A 390 -12.30 7.52 9.23
C GLU A 390 -11.27 7.00 10.24
N LEU A 391 -10.89 5.72 10.13
CA LEU A 391 -9.90 5.10 11.01
C LEU A 391 -8.49 5.68 10.82
N ARG A 392 -8.07 5.99 9.59
CA ARG A 392 -6.80 6.69 9.33
C ARG A 392 -6.77 8.04 10.02
N ALA A 393 -7.81 8.85 9.85
CA ALA A 393 -7.91 10.15 10.50
C ALA A 393 -7.82 10.03 12.03
N ARG A 394 -8.51 9.05 12.64
CA ARG A 394 -8.44 8.83 14.10
C ARG A 394 -7.07 8.34 14.57
N LEU A 395 -6.39 7.51 13.79
CA LEU A 395 -5.03 7.08 14.11
C LEU A 395 -4.06 8.26 14.03
N ASP A 396 -4.16 9.09 13.00
CA ASP A 396 -3.33 10.28 12.86
C ASP A 396 -3.54 11.26 14.03
N ASP A 397 -4.79 11.50 14.45
CA ASP A 397 -5.14 12.32 15.62
C ASP A 397 -4.51 11.76 16.91
N THR A 398 -4.54 10.42 17.09
CA THR A 398 -3.99 9.76 18.27
C THR A 398 -2.47 9.90 18.32
N HIS A 399 -1.78 9.76 17.20
CA HIS A 399 -0.33 9.94 17.11
C HIS A 399 0.07 11.42 17.28
N ALA A 400 -0.71 12.35 16.73
CA ALA A 400 -0.48 13.79 16.87
C ALA A 400 -0.62 14.23 18.34
N GLY A 401 -1.66 13.78 19.04
CA GLY A 401 -1.88 14.11 20.46
C GLY A 401 -0.76 13.59 21.36
N HIS A 402 -0.28 12.36 21.14
CA HIS A 402 0.86 11.82 21.88
C HIS A 402 2.17 12.57 21.58
N ALA A 403 2.43 12.88 20.31
CA ALA A 403 3.63 13.62 19.92
C ALA A 403 3.64 15.05 20.49
N GLU A 404 2.49 15.72 20.56
CA GLU A 404 2.35 17.04 21.19
C GLU A 404 2.52 16.98 22.70
N SER A 405 1.93 15.99 23.38
CA SER A 405 2.12 15.80 24.82
C SER A 405 3.56 15.47 25.18
N ASP A 406 4.23 14.65 24.38
CA ASP A 406 5.64 14.27 24.59
C ASP A 406 6.57 15.47 24.38
N ARG A 407 6.29 16.31 23.37
CA ARG A 407 7.02 17.56 23.15
C ARG A 407 6.82 18.54 24.31
N ALA A 408 5.59 18.77 24.73
CA ALA A 408 5.28 19.66 25.85
C ALA A 408 5.92 19.19 27.16
N LEU A 409 5.91 17.88 27.40
CA LEU A 409 6.56 17.29 28.57
C LEU A 409 8.09 17.36 28.48
N SER A 410 8.68 17.15 27.29
CA SER A 410 10.12 17.35 27.08
C SER A 410 10.51 18.80 27.32
N ASP A 411 9.74 19.76 26.80
CA ASP A 411 9.97 21.19 27.02
C ASP A 411 9.89 21.56 28.50
N LEU A 412 8.91 21.00 29.22
CA LEU A 412 8.77 21.20 30.65
C LEU A 412 9.94 20.58 31.42
N LEU A 413 10.35 19.35 31.10
CA LEU A 413 11.53 18.72 31.69
C LEU A 413 12.79 19.55 31.45
N ASP A 414 12.98 20.09 30.25
CA ASP A 414 14.15 20.89 29.90
C ASP A 414 14.27 22.19 30.72
N SER A 415 13.13 22.74 31.15
CA SER A 415 13.07 23.96 31.97
C SER A 415 13.46 23.72 33.44
N LEU A 416 13.40 22.46 33.89
CA LEU A 416 13.61 22.04 35.27
C LEU A 416 15.07 21.67 35.56
N SER A 417 15.47 21.84 36.82
CA SER A 417 16.75 21.32 37.33
C SER A 417 16.75 19.79 37.36
N ARG A 418 17.93 19.18 37.47
CA ARG A 418 18.08 17.72 37.49
C ARG A 418 17.28 17.04 38.60
N GLU A 419 17.28 17.61 39.82
CA GLU A 419 16.53 17.07 40.95
C GLU A 419 15.01 17.15 40.71
N GLU A 420 14.56 18.26 40.14
CA GLU A 420 13.15 18.48 39.80
C GLU A 420 12.69 17.54 38.67
N GLN A 421 13.52 17.32 37.64
CA GLN A 421 13.25 16.34 36.57
C GLN A 421 13.05 14.93 37.14
N ASP A 422 13.96 14.48 38.00
CA ASP A 422 13.89 13.15 38.60
C ASP A 422 12.66 13.02 39.51
N SER A 423 12.35 14.08 40.29
CA SER A 423 11.16 14.11 41.15
C SER A 423 9.85 14.10 40.35
N LEU A 424 9.79 14.82 39.23
CA LEU A 424 8.64 14.86 38.34
C LEU A 424 8.42 13.52 37.67
N LEU A 425 9.48 12.90 37.12
CA LEU A 425 9.38 11.57 36.53
C LEU A 425 8.99 10.51 37.55
N GLU A 426 9.43 10.63 38.81
CA GLU A 426 8.99 9.73 39.88
C GLU A 426 7.51 9.92 40.22
N LYS A 427 7.02 11.17 40.27
CA LYS A 427 5.59 11.47 40.44
C LYS A 427 4.75 10.96 39.27
N LEU A 428 5.16 11.25 38.03
CA LEU A 428 4.49 10.80 36.81
C LEU A 428 4.42 9.27 36.70
N ARG A 429 5.44 8.55 37.21
CA ARG A 429 5.39 7.07 37.28
C ARG A 429 4.42 6.55 38.33
N ARG A 430 4.25 7.26 39.45
CA ARG A 430 3.35 6.86 40.54
C ARG A 430 1.89 7.16 40.22
N GLU A 431 1.64 8.28 39.55
CA GLU A 431 0.30 8.82 39.32
C GLU A 431 -0.19 8.61 37.87
N GLY A 432 0.71 8.44 36.91
CA GLY A 432 0.41 8.34 35.48
C GLY A 432 0.63 6.95 34.88
N ASP A 433 0.31 6.83 33.59
CA ASP A 433 0.51 5.60 32.82
C ASP A 433 2.01 5.43 32.49
N GLY A 434 2.66 4.44 33.12
CA GLY A 434 4.12 4.25 33.05
C GLY A 434 4.69 4.09 31.62
N ARG A 435 3.83 3.82 30.63
CA ARG A 435 4.21 3.69 29.20
C ARG A 435 4.36 5.03 28.49
N ALA A 436 3.66 6.09 28.93
CA ALA A 436 3.76 7.42 28.32
C ALA A 436 5.12 8.08 28.57
N PHE A 437 5.89 7.57 29.53
CA PHE A 437 7.14 8.20 29.98
C PHE A 437 8.36 7.29 29.80
N SER A 438 8.19 6.12 29.20
CA SER A 438 9.27 5.14 29.01
C SER A 438 10.27 5.54 27.92
N GLY A 439 10.04 6.65 27.21
CA GLY A 439 10.89 7.22 26.15
C GLY A 439 11.79 8.39 26.60
N LEU A 440 11.66 8.85 27.85
CA LEU A 440 12.27 10.09 28.32
C LEU A 440 13.63 9.84 28.96
N PHE A 441 14.68 10.38 28.34
CA PHE A 441 16.03 10.43 28.92
C PHE A 441 16.23 11.76 29.66
N THR A 442 16.80 11.69 30.85
CA THR A 442 17.17 12.86 31.67
C THR A 442 18.68 12.99 31.81
N GLU A 443 19.15 14.08 32.42
CA GLU A 443 20.57 14.20 32.79
C GLU A 443 21.03 13.11 33.76
N SER A 444 20.15 12.63 34.61
CA SER A 444 20.43 11.47 35.44
C SER A 444 20.64 10.21 34.60
N SER A 445 20.11 10.12 33.39
CA SER A 445 20.40 9.02 32.47
C SER A 445 21.82 9.12 31.90
N LEU A 446 22.30 10.33 31.59
CA LEU A 446 23.70 10.57 31.19
C LEU A 446 24.69 10.17 32.28
N ALA A 447 24.35 10.43 33.55
CA ALA A 447 25.20 10.08 34.69
C ALA A 447 25.49 8.57 34.82
N TRP A 448 24.59 7.73 34.29
CA TRP A 448 24.72 6.27 34.34
C TRP A 448 24.97 5.66 32.96
N ALA A 449 24.99 6.45 31.88
CA ALA A 449 25.16 5.92 30.53
C ALA A 449 26.48 5.16 30.39
N PRO A 450 26.47 4.01 29.70
CA PRO A 450 27.68 3.24 29.43
C PRO A 450 28.65 4.05 28.56
N PRO A 451 29.97 3.83 28.71
CA PRO A 451 30.98 4.64 28.03
C PRO A 451 30.88 4.54 26.50
N GLU A 452 30.43 3.40 25.97
CA GLU A 452 30.21 3.20 24.54
C GLU A 452 29.11 4.14 24.02
N LEU A 453 28.00 4.24 24.76
CA LEU A 453 26.90 5.16 24.41
C LEU A 453 27.34 6.62 24.54
N LEU A 454 28.06 6.97 25.61
CA LEU A 454 28.60 8.33 25.79
C LEU A 454 29.56 8.71 24.66
N SER A 455 30.40 7.77 24.21
CA SER A 455 31.31 7.99 23.09
C SER A 455 30.57 8.25 21.78
N ALA A 456 29.49 7.50 21.52
CA ALA A 456 28.65 7.67 20.34
C ALA A 456 27.94 9.02 20.35
N VAL A 457 27.37 9.41 21.50
CA VAL A 457 26.72 10.71 21.69
C VAL A 457 27.70 11.86 21.52
N ALA A 458 28.89 11.76 22.11
CA ALA A 458 29.93 12.79 21.98
C ALA A 458 30.38 13.00 20.53
N LEU A 459 30.38 11.94 19.71
CA LEU A 459 30.68 12.02 18.27
C LEU A 459 29.48 12.53 17.43
N ALA A 460 28.26 12.34 17.90
CA ALA A 460 27.03 12.76 17.20
C ALA A 460 26.64 14.23 17.48
N VAL A 461 27.16 14.82 18.56
CA VAL A 461 26.92 16.21 18.94
C VAL A 461 28.09 17.09 18.47
N SER A 462 27.81 18.31 18.01
CA SER A 462 28.91 19.19 17.61
C SER A 462 29.75 19.63 18.83
N PRO A 463 31.07 19.82 18.68
CA PRO A 463 31.95 20.19 19.80
C PRO A 463 31.49 21.43 20.56
N ALA A 464 30.95 22.44 19.85
CA ALA A 464 30.44 23.66 20.46
C ALA A 464 29.25 23.42 21.40
N HIS A 465 28.31 22.54 21.02
CA HIS A 465 27.18 22.20 21.88
C HIS A 465 27.61 21.30 23.04
N LEU A 466 28.56 20.38 22.81
CA LEU A 466 29.12 19.58 23.89
C LEU A 466 29.81 20.45 24.94
N VAL A 467 30.63 21.42 24.54
CA VAL A 467 31.26 22.40 25.44
C VAL A 467 30.20 23.25 26.16
N ALA A 468 29.20 23.77 25.44
CA ALA A 468 28.14 24.60 26.04
C ALA A 468 27.29 23.84 27.07
N TYR A 469 27.06 22.55 26.85
CA TYR A 469 26.42 21.66 27.81
C TYR A 469 27.32 21.41 29.02
N LEU A 470 28.56 20.95 28.80
CA LEU A 470 29.48 20.59 29.88
C LEU A 470 29.86 21.78 30.77
N ALA A 471 29.95 22.99 30.22
CA ALA A 471 30.21 24.20 30.97
C ALA A 471 29.11 24.54 32.00
N GLY A 472 27.85 24.15 31.72
CA GLY A 472 26.72 24.34 32.63
C GLY A 472 26.37 23.11 33.48
N ALA A 473 26.95 21.95 33.18
CA ALA A 473 26.70 20.70 33.91
C ALA A 473 27.50 20.62 35.23
N ASP A 474 26.95 19.87 36.20
CA ASP A 474 27.61 19.51 37.45
C ASP A 474 28.97 18.85 37.20
N GLU A 475 29.95 19.10 38.07
CA GLU A 475 31.32 18.58 37.93
C GLU A 475 31.35 17.06 37.80
N ALA A 476 30.58 16.33 38.61
CA ALA A 476 30.51 14.87 38.54
C ALA A 476 30.00 14.36 37.18
N LEU A 477 29.00 15.02 36.62
CA LEU A 477 28.44 14.66 35.32
C LEU A 477 29.41 15.02 34.19
N ARG A 478 30.05 16.19 34.28
CA ARG A 478 31.08 16.64 33.36
C ARG A 478 32.23 15.64 33.27
N THR A 479 32.77 15.22 34.41
CA THR A 479 33.85 14.23 34.46
C THR A 479 33.42 12.88 33.87
N HIS A 480 32.18 12.44 34.13
CA HIS A 480 31.67 11.18 33.60
C HIS A 480 31.52 11.21 32.08
N VAL A 481 30.91 12.26 31.53
CA VAL A 481 30.74 12.42 30.08
C VAL A 481 32.12 12.53 29.38
N LEU A 482 33.05 13.30 29.94
CA LEU A 482 34.41 13.42 29.39
C LEU A 482 35.19 12.10 29.39
N LYS A 483 34.95 11.20 30.36
CA LYS A 483 35.54 9.85 30.36
C LYS A 483 35.04 8.98 29.21
N GLY A 484 33.80 9.21 28.75
CA GLY A 484 33.24 8.54 27.58
C GLY A 484 33.71 9.11 26.24
N CYS A 485 34.29 10.31 26.21
CA CYS A 485 34.78 10.94 24.98
C CYS A 485 36.05 10.28 24.44
N PRO A 486 36.21 10.16 23.11
CA PRO A 486 37.49 9.82 22.49
C PRO A 486 38.62 10.77 22.94
N PRO A 487 39.86 10.29 23.08
CA PRO A 487 40.93 11.04 23.76
C PRO A 487 41.29 12.37 23.09
N ARG A 488 41.18 12.46 21.76
CA ARG A 488 41.39 13.71 21.01
C ARG A 488 40.30 14.73 21.31
N LEU A 489 39.03 14.34 21.12
CA LEU A 489 37.88 15.20 21.40
C LEU A 489 37.85 15.65 22.87
N ARG A 490 38.22 14.77 23.80
CA ARG A 490 38.31 15.11 25.22
C ARG A 490 39.31 16.24 25.46
N ALA A 491 40.52 16.16 24.87
CA ALA A 491 41.54 17.19 25.04
C ALA A 491 41.07 18.55 24.48
N ASP A 492 40.47 18.55 23.29
CA ASP A 492 39.96 19.77 22.65
C ASP A 492 38.83 20.42 23.50
N VAL A 493 37.93 19.59 24.04
CA VAL A 493 36.83 20.06 24.90
C VAL A 493 37.34 20.54 26.25
N GLU A 494 38.32 19.86 26.86
CA GLU A 494 38.95 20.30 28.11
C GLU A 494 39.69 21.64 27.96
N GLU A 495 40.38 21.84 26.83
CA GLU A 495 41.01 23.12 26.49
C GLU A 495 39.97 24.24 26.36
N GLU A 496 38.90 24.04 25.59
CA GLU A 496 37.80 25.01 25.43
C GLU A 496 37.09 25.32 26.75
N LEU A 497 36.87 24.31 27.61
CA LEU A 497 36.28 24.50 28.93
C LEU A 497 37.22 25.29 29.87
N SER A 498 38.54 25.15 29.71
CA SER A 498 39.50 25.94 30.51
C SER A 498 39.52 27.42 30.11
N MET A 499 39.19 27.73 28.85
CA MET A 499 39.12 29.10 28.33
C MET A 499 37.79 29.80 28.63
N ARG A 500 36.73 29.06 28.95
CA ARG A 500 35.37 29.58 29.18
C ARG A 500 34.97 29.49 30.65
N SER A 501 34.56 30.61 31.24
CA SER A 501 34.12 30.68 32.64
C SER A 501 32.64 30.31 32.88
N GLY A 502 31.93 29.81 31.87
CA GLY A 502 30.55 29.36 31.97
C GLY A 502 29.78 29.43 30.65
N SER A 503 28.55 28.92 30.64
CA SER A 503 27.63 28.97 29.49
C SER A 503 26.36 29.74 29.88
N PRO A 504 25.86 30.67 29.04
CA PRO A 504 24.59 31.33 29.31
C PRO A 504 23.46 30.28 29.37
N ARG A 505 22.48 30.50 30.26
CA ARG A 505 21.41 29.52 30.55
C ARG A 505 20.71 29.02 29.29
N GLU A 506 20.42 29.90 28.34
CA GLU A 506 19.77 29.55 27.07
C GLU A 506 20.64 28.62 26.22
N ALA A 507 21.93 28.90 26.10
CA ALA A 507 22.86 28.05 25.36
C ALA A 507 23.03 26.68 26.03
N PHE A 508 23.06 26.64 27.36
CA PHE A 508 23.07 25.39 28.12
C PHE A 508 21.80 24.56 27.86
N VAL A 509 20.61 25.16 27.92
CA VAL A 509 19.34 24.43 27.69
C VAL A 509 19.25 23.90 26.25
N LEU A 510 19.66 24.69 25.26
CA LEU A 510 19.71 24.25 23.85
C LEU A 510 20.70 23.10 23.66
N ALA A 511 21.89 23.21 24.25
CA ALA A 511 22.91 22.17 24.18
C ALA A 511 22.45 20.88 24.89
N ARG A 512 21.81 21.01 26.06
CA ARG A 512 21.20 19.91 26.82
C ARG A 512 20.19 19.14 25.97
N ARG A 513 19.28 19.85 25.28
CA ARG A 513 18.30 19.25 24.36
C ARG A 513 18.96 18.42 23.29
N GLN A 514 20.01 18.96 22.68
CA GLN A 514 20.72 18.26 21.61
C GLN A 514 21.46 17.02 22.12
N VAL A 515 22.11 17.10 23.29
CA VAL A 515 22.79 15.97 23.92
C VAL A 515 21.81 14.87 24.32
N LEU A 516 20.70 15.21 24.98
CA LEU A 516 19.68 14.23 25.38
C LEU A 516 18.93 13.63 24.18
N GLY A 517 18.69 14.44 23.14
CA GLY A 517 18.14 13.96 21.86
C GLY A 517 19.05 12.93 21.20
N LYS A 518 20.36 13.22 21.11
CA LYS A 518 21.34 12.26 20.57
C LYS A 518 21.52 11.04 21.47
N LEU A 519 21.43 11.19 22.78
CA LEU A 519 21.42 10.05 23.70
C LEU A 519 20.26 9.09 23.39
N ARG A 520 19.06 9.62 23.11
CA ARG A 520 17.92 8.80 22.73
C ARG A 520 18.17 8.05 21.42
N GLU A 521 18.54 8.77 20.37
CA GLU A 521 18.80 8.19 19.05
C GLU A 521 19.87 7.09 19.11
N GLU A 522 20.95 7.32 19.83
CA GLU A 522 22.06 6.37 19.97
C GLU A 522 21.70 5.18 20.88
N ALA A 523 20.94 5.40 21.95
CA ALA A 523 20.45 4.32 22.80
C ALA A 523 19.51 3.39 22.02
N GLU A 524 18.58 3.96 21.24
CA GLU A 524 17.70 3.20 20.35
C GLU A 524 18.50 2.40 19.31
N ARG A 525 19.52 3.00 18.70
CA ARG A 525 20.43 2.32 17.75
C ARG A 525 21.17 1.15 18.39
N MET A 526 21.53 1.26 19.67
CA MET A 526 22.21 0.21 20.43
C MET A 526 21.24 -0.80 21.08
N GLY A 527 19.92 -0.63 20.89
CA GLY A 527 18.90 -1.49 21.49
C GLY A 527 18.72 -1.31 23.00
N LEU A 528 19.17 -0.18 23.56
CA LEU A 528 19.04 0.17 24.97
C LEU A 528 17.73 0.93 25.21
N GLN A 529 16.89 0.45 26.13
CA GLN A 529 15.63 1.11 26.45
C GLN A 529 15.82 2.12 27.61
N PRO A 530 15.01 3.20 27.71
CA PRO A 530 15.15 4.16 28.81
C PRO A 530 14.77 3.58 30.17
N VAL A 531 13.97 2.50 30.19
CA VAL A 531 13.72 1.69 31.40
C VAL A 531 15.03 1.05 31.91
N ASP A 532 15.97 0.74 31.00
CA ASP A 532 17.30 0.23 31.33
C ASP A 532 18.22 1.32 31.89
N ALA A 533 17.90 2.61 31.75
CA ALA A 533 18.72 3.69 32.34
C ALA A 533 18.82 3.59 33.87
N ARG A 534 17.83 2.99 34.54
CA ARG A 534 17.94 2.59 35.96
C ARG A 534 18.73 1.31 36.16
N ALA A 535 18.69 0.37 35.22
CA ALA A 535 19.53 -0.83 35.23
C ALA A 535 21.01 -0.51 34.97
N TRP A 536 21.32 0.64 34.38
CA TRP A 536 22.68 1.18 34.28
C TRP A 536 23.23 1.65 35.63
N ARG A 537 22.37 1.84 36.65
CA ARG A 537 22.87 2.07 38.01
C ARG A 537 23.54 0.79 38.49
N PRO A 538 24.77 0.86 39.03
CA PRO A 538 25.36 -0.30 39.70
C PRO A 538 24.40 -0.75 40.80
N ARG A 539 24.00 -2.03 40.78
CA ARG A 539 23.23 -2.62 41.88
C ARG A 539 24.07 -2.49 43.14
N VAL A 540 23.68 -1.58 44.03
CA VAL A 540 24.19 -1.57 45.40
C VAL A 540 23.66 -2.85 46.04
N VAL A 541 24.44 -3.92 45.96
CA VAL A 541 24.28 -5.05 46.85
C VAL A 541 24.72 -4.52 48.21
N SER A 542 23.76 -4.25 49.09
CA SER A 542 24.05 -4.05 50.51
C SER A 542 24.76 -5.31 50.98
N ALA A 543 26.06 -5.19 51.26
CA ALA A 543 26.81 -6.25 51.91
C ALA A 543 26.15 -6.54 53.27
N PRO A 544 26.05 -7.82 53.66
CA PRO A 544 25.40 -8.24 54.90
C PRO A 544 26.09 -7.68 56.15
#